data_AF-A0A1V5XDP0-F1
#
_entry.id   AF-A0A1V5XDP0-F1
#
_cell.length_a   1.000
_cell.length_b   1.000
_cell.length_c   1.000
_cell.angle_alpha   90.00
_cell.angle_beta   90.00
_cell.angle_gamma   90.00
#
_symmetry.space_group_name_H-M   'P 1'
#
loop_
_entity.id
_entity.type
_entity.pdbx_description
1 polymer ?
#
loop_
_entity_poly.entity_id
_entity_poly.type
_entity_poly.pdbx_seq_one_letter_code
_entity_poly.pdbx_strand_id
1 'polypeptide(L)' 'MESDVFYVAILEIGNTLLFNKNFWNGKRSVFSDICPGMEELCDIIRVYETDGLMLYADIKNQIALCGNI' A
#
# COMPACT_ATOMS: atom_id res chain seq x y z
N MET A 1 5.70 -11.70 17.98
CA MET A 1 5.74 -11.75 16.51
C MET A 1 5.11 -10.45 16.05
N GLU A 2 5.95 -9.44 15.80
CA GLU A 2 5.49 -8.24 15.09
C GLU A 2 5.11 -8.69 13.68
N SER A 3 3.91 -8.33 13.24
CA SER A 3 3.34 -8.78 11.98
C SER A 3 4.18 -8.29 10.80
N ASP A 4 4.55 -9.19 9.88
CA ASP A 4 5.17 -8.91 8.57
C ASP A 4 4.23 -8.15 7.61
N VAL A 5 3.30 -7.36 8.14
CA VAL A 5 2.24 -6.69 7.39
C VAL A 5 2.29 -5.20 7.66
N PHE A 6 2.49 -4.42 6.60
CA PHE A 6 2.43 -2.97 6.62
C PHE A 6 1.09 -2.50 6.05
N TYR A 7 0.43 -1.60 6.78
CA TYR A 7 -0.82 -0.97 6.35
C TYR A 7 -0.59 0.53 6.18
N VAL A 8 -1.03 1.08 5.05
CA VAL A 8 -1.01 2.51 4.79
C VAL A 8 -2.40 2.93 4.34
N ALA A 9 -2.99 3.90 5.04
CA ALA A 9 -4.20 4.59 4.59
C ALA A 9 -3.78 5.85 3.83
N ILE A 10 -4.17 5.96 2.56
CA ILE A 10 -3.82 7.10 1.71
C ILE A 10 -5.10 7.86 1.38
N LEU A 11 -5.12 9.15 1.70
CA LEU A 11 -6.16 10.08 1.26
C LEU A 11 -5.73 10.70 -0.07
N GLU A 12 -6.26 10.26 -1.21
CA GLU A 12 -5.91 10.84 -2.52
C GLU A 12 -6.74 12.11 -2.81
N ILE A 13 -6.15 13.28 -2.57
CA ILE A 13 -6.66 14.60 -2.99
C ILE A 13 -5.57 15.32 -3.79
N GLY A 14 -5.90 16.36 -4.56
CA GLY A 14 -4.95 17.04 -5.46
C GLY A 14 -3.66 17.59 -4.80
N ASN A 15 -3.62 17.64 -3.47
CA ASN A 15 -2.49 18.11 -2.66
C ASN A 15 -1.84 17.01 -1.80
N THR A 16 -2.22 15.74 -1.92
CA THR A 16 -1.58 14.66 -1.14
C THR A 16 -0.32 14.13 -1.81
N LEU A 17 0.55 13.51 -1.00
CA LEU A 17 1.67 12.68 -1.44
C LEU A 17 1.24 11.79 -2.62
N LEU A 18 2.00 11.83 -3.71
CA LEU A 18 1.73 11.09 -4.95
C LEU A 18 1.77 9.58 -4.69
N PHE A 19 0.62 8.97 -4.43
CA PHE A 19 0.49 7.53 -4.55
C PHE A 19 0.52 7.14 -6.03
N ASN A 20 1.57 6.45 -6.45
CA ASN A 20 1.65 5.94 -7.82
C ASN A 20 0.74 4.72 -7.98
N LYS A 21 -0.56 4.96 -8.22
CA LYS A 21 -1.55 3.90 -8.45
C LYS A 21 -1.18 2.94 -9.59
N ASN A 22 -0.39 3.41 -10.56
CA ASN A 22 0.05 2.62 -11.69
C ASN A 22 1.20 1.67 -11.33
N PHE A 23 1.86 1.86 -10.18
CA PHE A 23 2.95 0.99 -9.73
C PHE A 23 2.53 -0.48 -9.64
N TRP A 24 1.29 -0.72 -9.21
CA TRP A 24 0.70 -2.05 -9.08
C TRP A 24 -0.14 -2.47 -10.29
N ASN A 25 -0.06 -1.75 -11.41
CA ASN A 25 -0.85 -2.06 -12.59
C ASN A 25 -0.51 -3.46 -13.12
N GLY A 26 -1.52 -4.27 -13.41
CA GLY A 26 -1.35 -5.67 -13.84
C GLY A 26 -1.03 -6.65 -12.71
N LYS A 27 -0.79 -6.21 -11.47
CA LYS A 27 -0.70 -7.12 -10.32
C LYS A 27 -2.09 -7.44 -9.77
N ARG A 28 -2.34 -8.73 -9.51
CA ARG A 28 -3.55 -9.20 -8.83
C ARG A 28 -3.48 -8.80 -7.36
N SER A 29 -4.56 -8.26 -6.83
CA SER A 29 -4.70 -8.11 -5.38
C SER A 29 -5.02 -9.46 -4.74
N VAL A 30 -4.39 -9.76 -3.62
CA VAL A 30 -4.62 -10.97 -2.80
C VAL A 30 -5.66 -10.75 -1.70
N PHE A 31 -6.36 -9.61 -1.70
CA PHE A 31 -7.29 -9.24 -0.62
C PHE A 31 -8.39 -10.29 -0.42
N SER A 32 -9.02 -10.77 -1.49
CA SER A 32 -10.10 -11.77 -1.41
C SER A 32 -9.61 -13.13 -0.90
N ASP A 33 -8.32 -13.44 -1.08
CA ASP A 33 -7.73 -14.69 -0.58
C ASP A 33 -7.51 -14.61 0.96
N ILE A 34 -7.31 -13.41 1.49
CA ILE A 34 -7.12 -13.14 2.92
C ILE A 34 -8.46 -12.93 3.64
N CYS A 35 -9.39 -12.22 3.01
CA CYS A 35 -10.70 -11.85 3.55
C CYS A 35 -11.83 -12.38 2.64
N PRO A 36 -12.06 -13.71 2.60
CA PRO A 36 -13.14 -14.28 1.79
C PRO A 36 -14.52 -13.83 2.29
N GLY A 37 -15.46 -13.57 1.38
CA GLY A 37 -16.83 -13.14 1.72
C GLY A 37 -17.00 -11.64 1.98
N MET A 38 -15.98 -10.83 1.70
CA MET A 38 -15.99 -9.36 1.76
C MET A 38 -15.68 -8.74 0.38
N GLU A 39 -16.18 -9.36 -0.68
CA GLU A 39 -15.85 -8.99 -2.07
C GLU A 39 -16.24 -7.54 -2.39
N GLU A 40 -17.25 -6.99 -1.71
CA GLU A 40 -17.69 -5.60 -1.84
C GLU A 40 -16.62 -4.57 -1.46
N LEU A 41 -15.61 -4.97 -0.67
CA LEU A 41 -14.51 -4.10 -0.26
C LEU A 41 -13.32 -4.12 -1.23
N CYS A 42 -13.29 -5.03 -2.22
CA CYS A 42 -12.15 -5.19 -3.14
C CYS A 42 -11.84 -3.94 -3.97
N ASP A 43 -12.84 -3.09 -4.21
CA ASP A 43 -12.67 -1.84 -4.95
C ASP A 43 -12.03 -0.74 -4.09
N ILE A 44 -12.09 -0.87 -2.77
CA ILE A 44 -11.61 0.11 -1.79
C ILE A 44 -10.27 -0.35 -1.19
N ILE A 45 -10.17 -1.63 -0.84
CA ILE A 45 -9.00 -2.22 -0.18
C ILE A 45 -8.25 -3.06 -1.20
N ARG A 46 -6.98 -2.74 -1.40
CA ARG A 46 -6.07 -3.55 -2.21
C ARG A 46 -4.90 -4.01 -1.37
N VAL A 47 -4.67 -5.32 -1.40
CA VAL A 47 -3.53 -5.97 -0.76
C VAL A 47 -2.66 -6.59 -1.86
N TYR A 48 -1.36 -6.33 -1.80
CA TYR A 48 -0.39 -6.85 -2.75
C TYR A 48 0.72 -7.56 -2.00
N GLU A 49 1.08 -8.74 -2.46
CA GLU A 49 2.25 -9.46 -1.97
C GLU A 49 3.51 -8.90 -2.64
N THR A 50 4.58 -8.80 -1.86
CA THR A 50 5.86 -8.23 -2.28
C THR A 50 7.00 -8.87 -1.50
N ASP A 51 8.16 -9.02 -2.16
CA ASP A 51 9.37 -9.61 -1.55
C ASP A 51 9.92 -8.75 -0.40
N GLY A 52 9.55 -7.46 -0.37
CA GLY A 52 9.90 -6.54 0.70
C GLY A 52 9.21 -5.19 0.53
N LEU A 53 9.37 -4.33 1.53
CA LEU A 53 9.03 -2.92 1.50
C LEU A 53 10.17 -2.14 2.15
N MET A 54 10.53 -1.01 1.56
CA MET A 54 11.49 -0.09 2.15
C MET A 54 10.81 1.21 2.57
N LEU A 55 11.12 1.64 3.79
CA LEU A 55 10.72 2.93 4.33
C LEU A 55 11.96 3.82 4.43
N TYR A 56 11.96 4.91 3.67
CA TYR A 56 12.91 5.99 3.81
C TYR A 56 12.26 7.15 4.57
N ALA A 57 12.84 7.55 5.71
CA ALA A 57 12.34 8.65 6.52
C ALA A 57 13.43 9.71 6.72
N ASP A 58 13.24 10.88 6.11
CA ASP A 58 14.03 12.08 6.36
C ASP A 58 13.29 12.98 7.34
N ILE A 59 13.66 12.86 8.62
CA ILE A 59 13.04 13.61 9.72
C ILE A 59 13.31 15.11 9.60
N LYS A 60 14.47 15.51 9.07
CA LYS A 60 14.84 16.93 8.99
C LYS A 60 13.97 17.66 7.97
N ASN A 61 13.75 17.03 6.83
CA ASN A 61 12.91 17.58 5.77
C ASN A 61 11.44 17.18 5.88
N GLN A 62 11.07 16.38 6.90
CA GLN A 62 9.73 15.84 7.12
C GLN A 62 9.20 15.06 5.91
N ILE A 63 10.07 14.25 5.29
CA ILE A 63 9.74 13.42 4.14
C ILE A 63 9.73 11.96 4.58
N ALA A 64 8.69 11.23 4.21
CA ALA A 64 8.64 9.78 4.31
C ALA A 64 8.26 9.18 2.94
N LEU A 65 9.03 8.21 2.48
CA LEU A 65 8.79 7.45 1.27
C LEU A 65 8.69 5.97 1.63
N CYS A 66 7.63 5.31 1.20
CA CYS A 66 7.48 3.87 1.35
C CYS A 66 7.23 3.25 -0.03
N GLY A 67 7.96 2.19 -0.34
CA GLY A 67 7.80 1.48 -1.61
C GLY A 67 8.78 0.33 -1.77
N ASN A 68 8.69 -0.32 -2.92
CA ASN A 68 9.68 -1.29 -3.37
C ASN A 68 10.75 -0.57 -4.22
N ILE A 69 12.01 -1.00 -4.11
CA ILE A 69 13.08 -0.59 -5.04
C ILE A 69 13.23 -1.64 -6.12
#